data_AF-A0A7U9X3M9-F1
#
_entry.id   AF-A0A7U9X3M9-F1
#
_cell.length_a   1.000
_cell.length_b   1.000
_cell.length_c   1.000
_cell.angle_alpha   90.00
_cell.angle_beta   90.00
_cell.angle_gamma   90.00
#
_symmetry.space_group_name_H-M   'P 1'
#
loop_
_entity.id
_entity.type
_entity.pdbx_description
1 polymer ?
#
loop_
_entity_poly.entity_id
_entity_poly.type
_entity_poly.pdbx_seq_one_letter_code
_entity_poly.pdbx_strand_id
1 'polypeptide(L)'
;MDMNSVLYQLMDMRTNGILNKIVEVDEDYQEINRKSDIFSKQLDEMNLPEEIRSLIDRYVSEQNALGARYGALAYLLGFSDCVELMTKPLHLSAAPKKTD
;
A
#
# COMPACT_ATOMS: atom_id res chain seq x y z
N MET A 1 -18.22 1.54 -5.20
CA MET A 1 -17.68 0.29 -4.63
C MET A 1 -18.52 -0.03 -3.41
N ASP A 2 -19.04 -1.24 -3.29
CA ASP A 2 -19.83 -1.62 -2.12
C ASP A 2 -18.90 -1.88 -0.93
N MET A 3 -18.98 -1.01 0.08
CA MET A 3 -18.19 -1.08 1.30
C MET A 3 -18.61 -2.24 2.22
N ASN A 4 -19.74 -2.89 1.92
CA ASN A 4 -20.20 -4.08 2.64
C ASN A 4 -19.76 -5.38 1.97
N SER A 5 -19.06 -5.33 0.83
CA SER A 5 -18.55 -6.53 0.18
C SER A 5 -17.55 -7.27 1.08
N VAL A 6 -17.57 -8.61 1.02
CA VAL A 6 -16.61 -9.46 1.73
C VAL A 6 -15.16 -9.04 1.44
N LEU A 7 -14.92 -8.61 0.20
CA LEU A 7 -13.63 -8.09 -0.25
C LEU A 7 -13.17 -6.87 0.56
N TYR A 8 -14.06 -5.91 0.79
CA TYR A 8 -13.73 -4.71 1.57
C TYR A 8 -13.43 -5.04 3.04
N GLN A 9 -14.20 -5.96 3.64
CA GLN A 9 -14.00 -6.41 5.01
C GLN A 9 -12.66 -7.15 5.20
N LEU A 10 -12.28 -7.99 4.24
CA LEU A 10 -10.97 -8.68 4.25
C LEU A 10 -9.81 -7.70 4.09
N MET A 11 -9.95 -6.71 3.22
CA MET A 11 -8.96 -5.64 3.05
C MET A 11 -8.76 -4.88 4.36
N ASP A 12 -9.83 -4.46 5.03
CA ASP A 12 -9.74 -3.74 6.32
C ASP A 12 -9.01 -4.57 7.39
N MET A 13 -9.37 -5.85 7.55
CA MET A 13 -8.70 -6.75 8.51
C MET A 13 -7.21 -6.95 8.21
N ARG A 14 -6.84 -7.12 6.93
CA ARG A 14 -5.45 -7.36 6.52
C ARG A 14 -4.59 -6.11 6.70
N THR A 15 -5.15 -4.95 6.34
CA THR A 15 -4.44 -3.66 6.36
C THR A 15 -4.29 -3.14 7.78
N ASN A 16 -5.29 -3.30 8.64
CA ASN A 16 -5.24 -2.84 10.04
C ASN A 16 -4.67 -3.88 11.02
N GLY A 17 -4.38 -5.11 10.57
CA GLY A 17 -3.92 -6.20 11.42
C GLY A 17 -2.59 -6.80 10.97
N ILE A 18 -2.62 -7.58 9.88
CA ILE A 18 -1.47 -8.37 9.43
C ILE A 18 -0.36 -7.49 8.85
N LEU A 19 -0.73 -6.41 8.14
CA LEU A 19 0.24 -5.50 7.53
C LEU A 19 1.18 -4.89 8.57
N ASN A 20 0.70 -4.55 9.77
CA ASN A 20 1.54 -4.01 10.84
C ASN A 20 2.70 -4.97 11.21
N LYS A 21 2.43 -6.27 11.27
CA LYS A 21 3.47 -7.28 11.53
C LYS A 21 4.46 -7.44 10.37
N ILE A 22 4.00 -7.22 9.15
CA ILE A 22 4.86 -7.29 7.96
C ILE A 22 5.77 -6.07 7.93
N VAL A 23 5.24 -4.87 8.11
CA VAL A 23 6.05 -3.64 8.08
C VAL A 23 7.05 -3.59 9.23
N GLU A 24 6.77 -4.20 10.38
CA GLU A 24 7.72 -4.33 11.49
C GLU A 24 9.01 -5.07 11.11
N VAL A 25 8.93 -6.03 10.18
CA VAL A 25 10.07 -6.87 9.78
C VAL A 25 10.61 -6.56 8.39
N ASP A 26 9.94 -5.70 7.63
CA ASP A 26 10.34 -5.32 6.28
C ASP A 26 11.47 -4.28 6.32
N GLU A 27 12.67 -4.70 5.92
CA GLU A 27 13.88 -3.87 6.03
C GLU A 27 13.80 -2.59 5.18
N ASP A 28 13.23 -2.68 3.97
CA ASP A 28 13.08 -1.55 3.07
C ASP A 28 12.11 -0.51 3.64
N TYR A 29 10.98 -0.95 4.16
CA TYR A 29 10.03 -0.10 4.87
C TYR A 29 10.67 0.59 6.07
N GLN A 30 11.38 -0.16 6.91
CA GLN A 30 12.04 0.39 8.10
C GLN A 30 13.13 1.41 7.73
N GLU A 31 13.90 1.17 6.68
CA GLU A 31 14.92 2.11 6.22
C GLU A 31 14.31 3.39 5.64
N ILE A 32 13.19 3.29 4.90
CA ILE A 32 12.43 4.46 4.44
C ILE A 32 11.89 5.24 5.65
N ASN A 33 11.30 4.56 6.63
CA ASN A 33 10.76 5.19 7.83
C ASN A 33 11.87 5.92 8.63
N ARG A 34 13.02 5.27 8.82
CA ARG A 34 14.19 5.88 9.47
C ARG A 34 14.70 7.13 8.74
N LYS A 35 14.74 7.11 7.40
CA LYS A 35 15.07 8.30 6.60
C LYS A 35 14.03 9.40 6.75
N SER A 36 12.75 9.04 6.77
CA SER A 36 11.65 9.99 7.00
C SER A 36 11.81 10.70 8.35
N ASP A 37 12.10 9.95 9.42
CA ASP A 37 12.36 10.51 10.76
C ASP A 37 13.54 11.48 10.77
N ILE A 38 14.62 11.19 10.02
CA ILE A 38 15.76 12.10 9.89
C ILE A 38 15.34 13.41 9.22
N PHE A 39 14.60 13.34 8.11
CA PHE A 39 14.14 14.54 7.42
C PHE A 39 13.13 15.34 8.26
N SER A 40 12.27 14.67 9.02
CA SER A 40 11.36 15.33 9.96
C SER A 40 12.13 16.15 11.00
N LYS A 41 13.19 15.56 11.60
CA LYS A 41 14.05 16.28 12.55
C LYS A 41 14.76 17.47 11.91
N GLN A 42 15.26 17.31 10.69
CA GLN A 42 15.87 18.43 9.96
C GLN A 42 14.88 19.56 9.69
N LEU A 43 13.62 19.24 9.37
CA LEU A 43 12.55 20.23 9.22
C LEU A 43 12.26 20.96 10.53
N ASP A 44 12.25 20.25 11.67
CA ASP A 44 12.06 20.85 12.98
C ASP A 44 13.22 21.81 13.35
N GLU A 45 14.46 21.41 13.08
CA GLU A 45 15.67 22.21 13.35
C GLU A 45 15.74 23.51 12.53
N MET A 46 15.04 23.58 11.39
CA MET A 46 14.96 24.79 10.57
C MET A 46 14.19 25.93 11.24
N ASN A 47 13.44 25.66 12.33
CA ASN A 47 12.66 26.68 13.06
C ASN A 47 11.78 27.53 12.13
N LEU A 48 11.10 26.87 11.19
CA LEU A 48 10.26 27.54 10.20
C LEU A 48 9.08 28.26 10.87
N PRO A 49 8.58 29.36 10.26
CA PRO A 49 7.34 30.00 10.70
C PRO A 49 6.19 29.00 10.80
N GLU A 50 5.32 29.20 11.80
CA GLU A 50 4.21 28.27 12.10
C GLU A 50 3.31 28.01 10.88
N GLU A 51 3.01 29.05 10.11
CA GLU A 51 2.19 28.96 8.91
C GLU A 51 2.79 28.00 7.86
N ILE A 52 4.11 28.05 7.68
CA ILE A 52 4.83 27.19 6.75
C ILE A 52 4.86 25.75 7.26
N ARG A 53 5.17 25.56 8.55
CA ARG A 53 5.19 24.23 9.18
C ARG A 53 3.81 23.57 9.10
N SER A 54 2.74 24.33 9.37
CA SER A 54 1.36 23.83 9.26
C SER A 54 0.99 23.46 7.81
N LEU A 55 1.41 24.26 6.83
CA LEU A 55 1.19 23.93 5.42
C LEU A 55 1.91 22.64 5.01
N ILE A 56 3.17 22.46 5.43
CA ILE A 56 3.96 21.25 5.17
C ILE A 56 3.28 20.04 5.80
N ASP A 57 2.93 20.13 7.09
CA ASP A 57 2.29 19.04 7.83
C ASP A 57 0.98 18.58 7.18
N ARG A 58 0.13 19.54 6.79
CA ARG A 58 -1.11 19.25 6.05
C ARG A 58 -0.82 18.60 4.70
N TYR A 59 0.13 19.12 3.94
CA TYR A 59 0.48 18.56 2.63
C TYR A 59 0.99 17.12 2.75
N VAL A 60 1.92 16.86 3.68
CA VAL A 60 2.46 15.51 3.93
C VAL A 60 1.35 14.56 4.39
N SER A 61 0.44 15.03 5.27
CA SER A 61 -0.71 14.25 5.72
C SER A 61 -1.63 13.85 4.54
N GLU A 62 -1.92 14.78 3.63
CA GLU A 62 -2.72 14.49 2.43
C GLU A 62 -2.00 13.53 1.47
N GLN A 63 -0.67 13.66 1.30
CA GLN A 63 0.11 12.71 0.50
C GLN A 63 0.10 11.31 1.12
N ASN A 64 0.21 11.20 2.45
CA ASN A 64 0.12 9.93 3.15
C ASN A 64 -1.28 9.29 2.99
N ALA A 65 -2.35 10.08 3.14
CA ALA A 65 -3.72 9.62 2.92
C ALA A 65 -3.95 9.15 1.47
N LEU A 66 -3.41 9.89 0.49
CA LEU A 66 -3.46 9.52 -0.93
C LEU A 66 -2.73 8.20 -1.20
N GLY A 67 -1.51 8.04 -0.66
CA GLY A 67 -0.72 6.81 -0.77
C GLY A 67 -1.42 5.61 -0.15
N ALA A 68 -1.98 5.77 1.06
CA ALA A 68 -2.76 4.73 1.73
C ALA A 68 -3.98 4.33 0.90
N ARG A 69 -4.70 5.30 0.31
CA ARG A 69 -5.85 5.01 -0.54
C ARG A 69 -5.45 4.28 -1.82
N TYR A 70 -4.34 4.67 -2.45
CA TYR A 70 -3.79 3.97 -3.60
C TYR A 70 -3.43 2.52 -3.26
N GLY A 71 -2.74 2.29 -2.14
CA GLY A 71 -2.38 0.96 -1.67
C GLY A 71 -3.60 0.06 -1.43
N ALA A 72 -4.64 0.60 -0.80
CA ALA A 72 -5.90 -0.12 -0.59
C ALA A 72 -6.57 -0.51 -1.93
N LEU A 73 -6.59 0.40 -2.91
CA LEU A 73 -7.14 0.11 -4.24
C LEU A 73 -6.32 -0.93 -5.00
N ALA A 74 -4.98 -0.86 -4.93
CA ALA A 74 -4.09 -1.84 -5.54
C ALA A 74 -4.28 -3.24 -4.93
N TYR A 75 -4.46 -3.32 -3.61
CA TYR A 75 -4.79 -4.58 -2.93
C TYR A 75 -6.12 -5.17 -3.40
N LEU A 76 -7.17 -4.35 -3.49
CA LEU A 76 -8.49 -4.78 -3.96
C LEU A 76 -8.44 -5.27 -5.41
N LEU A 77 -7.69 -4.57 -6.27
CA LEU A 77 -7.46 -4.98 -7.66
C LEU A 77 -6.76 -6.33 -7.72
N GLY A 78 -5.62 -6.48 -7.04
CA GLY A 78 -4.87 -7.74 -7.05
C GLY A 78 -5.67 -8.93 -6.52
N PHE A 79 -6.52 -8.71 -5.51
CA PHE A 79 -7.42 -9.77 -5.03
C PHE A 79 -8.52 -10.10 -6.06
N SER A 80 -9.09 -9.09 -6.73
CA SER A 80 -10.03 -9.31 -7.84
C SER A 80 -9.39 -10.12 -8.96
N ASP A 81 -8.14 -9.84 -9.31
CA ASP A 81 -7.37 -10.59 -10.31
C ASP A 81 -7.17 -12.05 -9.87
N CYS A 82 -6.88 -12.31 -8.58
CA CYS A 82 -6.82 -13.68 -8.05
C CYS A 82 -8.16 -14.41 -8.17
N VAL A 83 -9.27 -13.76 -7.86
CA VAL A 83 -10.61 -14.35 -8.01
C VAL A 83 -10.87 -14.68 -9.48
N GLU A 84 -10.53 -13.77 -10.39
CA GLU A 84 -10.66 -13.98 -11.83
C GLU A 84 -9.84 -15.17 -12.33
N LEU A 85 -8.56 -15.27 -11.93
CA LEU A 85 -7.68 -16.38 -12.27
C LEU A 85 -8.20 -17.74 -11.77
N MET A 86 -8.80 -17.76 -10.58
CA MET A 86 -9.31 -19.00 -9.96
C MET A 86 -10.67 -19.44 -10.51
N THR A 87 -11.47 -18.51 -11.03
CA THR A 87 -12.85 -18.78 -11.50
C THR A 87 -12.96 -18.95 -13.01
N LYS A 88 -12.01 -18.41 -13.78
CA LYS A 88 -11.98 -18.62 -15.23
C LYS A 88 -11.22 -19.91 -15.56
N PRO A 89 -11.69 -20.70 -16.55
CA PRO A 89 -10.91 -21.80 -17.08
C PRO A 89 -9.60 -21.26 -17.62
N LEU A 90 -8.49 -21.71 -17.04
CA LEU A 90 -7.16 -21.44 -17.56
C LEU A 90 -7.06 -22.08 -18.94
N HIS A 91 -7.19 -21.28 -20.01
CA HIS A 91 -6.74 -21.67 -21.33
C HIS A 91 -5.21 -21.66 -21.35
N LEU A 92 -4.59 -22.59 -20.60
CA LEU A 92 -3.20 -22.93 -20.77
C LEU A 92 -3.10 -23.54 -22.17
N SER A 93 -2.63 -22.76 -23.14
CA SER A 93 -2.25 -23.31 -24.42
C SER A 93 -1.18 -24.36 -24.14
N ALA A 94 -1.51 -25.62 -24.40
CA ALA A 94 -0.56 -26.70 -24.28
C ALA A 94 0.68 -26.31 -25.10
N ALA A 95 1.85 -26.28 -24.46
CA ALA A 95 3.11 -26.07 -25.14
C ALA A 95 3.18 -27.06 -26.33
N PRO A 96 3.63 -26.62 -27.52
CA PRO A 96 3.65 -27.49 -28.68
C PRO A 96 4.48 -28.73 -28.35
N LYS A 97 3.84 -29.91 -28.42
CA LYS A 97 4.55 -31.19 -28.36
C LYS A 97 5.58 -31.17 -29.50
N LYS A 98 6.86 -31.15 -29.15
CA LYS A 98 7.92 -31.46 -30.11
C LYS A 98 7.64 -32.87 -30.63
N THR A 99 7.32 -32.98 -31.90
CA THR A 99 7.33 -34.23 -32.65
C THR A 99 8.78 -34.58 -32.93
N ASP A 100 9.20 -35.76 -32.46
CA ASP A 100 10.47 -36.39 -32.82
C ASP A 100 10.55 -36.74 -34.31
#